data_AF-A0A7C4ZF72-F1
#
_entry.id   AF-A0A7C4ZF72-F1
#
_cell.length_a   1.000
_cell.length_b   1.000
_cell.length_c   1.000
_cell.angle_alpha   90.00
_cell.angle_beta   90.00
_cell.angle_gamma   90.00
#
_symmetry.space_group_name_H-M   'P 1'
#
loop_
_entity.id
_entity.type
_entity.pdbx_description
1 polymer ?
#
loop_
_entity_poly.entity_id
_entity_poly.type
_entity_poly.pdbx_seq_one_letter_code
_entity_poly.pdbx_strand_id
1 'polypeptide(L)'
;MKLTIRRVNIERLYKTLHSIGYHPIKIDDKKSEWRRGSFHIYAFPWAKRGVKLKLHRDIWKHSPPNFEHKVKTQGKDIEQELQRIQQKYQTVRNHSGKF
;
A
#
# COMPACT_ATOMS: atom_id res chain seq x y z
N MET A 1 -4.16 11.62 -6.06
CA MET A 1 -4.85 10.62 -6.91
C MET A 1 -5.36 9.48 -6.03
N LYS A 2 -6.65 9.09 -6.10
CA LYS A 2 -7.22 7.98 -5.30
C LYS A 2 -7.18 6.70 -6.13
N LEU A 3 -6.37 5.72 -5.74
CA LEU A 3 -6.45 4.38 -6.34
C LEU A 3 -7.76 3.74 -5.90
N THR A 4 -8.67 3.52 -6.85
CA THR A 4 -9.90 2.76 -6.58
C THR A 4 -9.75 1.39 -7.21
N ILE A 5 -9.08 0.48 -6.51
CA ILE A 5 -9.18 -0.94 -6.86
C ILE A 5 -10.56 -1.38 -6.38
N ARG A 6 -11.53 -1.52 -7.30
CA ARG A 6 -12.89 -1.92 -6.94
C ARG A 6 -12.85 -3.37 -6.42
N ARG A 7 -13.38 -3.59 -5.21
CA ARG A 7 -13.45 -4.91 -4.51
C ARG A 7 -12.07 -5.53 -4.19
N VAL A 8 -11.23 -4.80 -3.46
CA VAL A 8 -10.04 -5.39 -2.81
C VAL A 8 -10.48 -6.25 -1.64
N ASN A 9 -10.05 -7.51 -1.63
CA ASN A 9 -10.10 -8.35 -0.44
C ASN A 9 -8.85 -8.03 0.40
N ILE A 10 -9.04 -7.78 1.69
CA ILE A 10 -7.99 -7.30 2.59
C ILE A 10 -6.87 -8.34 2.78
N GLU A 11 -7.21 -9.63 2.88
CA GLU A 11 -6.22 -10.71 3.03
C GLU A 11 -5.37 -10.85 1.77
N ARG A 12 -5.98 -10.75 0.58
CA ARG A 12 -5.26 -10.77 -0.69
C ARG A 12 -4.35 -9.56 -0.82
N LEU A 13 -4.79 -8.39 -0.35
CA LEU A 13 -3.94 -7.20 -0.30
C LEU A 13 -2.73 -7.45 0.60
N TYR A 14 -2.93 -8.01 1.80
CA TYR A 14 -1.82 -8.28 2.73
C TYR A 14 -0.81 -9.26 2.13
N LYS A 15 -1.27 -10.36 1.54
CA LYS A 15 -0.40 -11.30 0.79
C LYS A 15 0.35 -10.60 -0.33
N THR A 16 -0.33 -9.72 -1.07
CA THR A 16 0.28 -8.93 -2.15
C THR A 16 1.39 -8.06 -1.60
N LEU A 17 1.11 -7.25 -0.56
CA LEU A 17 2.06 -6.32 0.04
C LEU A 17 3.29 -7.05 0.59
N HIS A 18 3.10 -8.13 1.34
CA HIS A 18 4.19 -8.99 1.81
C HIS A 18 5.07 -9.49 0.65
N SER A 19 4.45 -10.00 -0.42
CA SER A 19 5.19 -10.58 -1.55
C SER A 19 6.05 -9.58 -2.33
N ILE A 20 5.80 -8.28 -2.18
CA ILE A 20 6.61 -7.21 -2.81
C ILE A 20 7.49 -6.47 -1.79
N GLY A 21 7.62 -7.00 -0.57
CA GLY A 21 8.55 -6.53 0.45
C GLY A 21 8.02 -5.43 1.36
N TYR A 22 6.72 -5.17 1.37
CA TYR A 22 6.13 -4.35 2.44
C TYR A 22 6.01 -5.17 3.71
N HIS A 23 6.33 -4.55 4.84
CA HIS A 23 6.10 -5.11 6.17
C HIS A 23 5.05 -4.27 6.90
N PRO A 24 4.23 -4.90 7.76
CA PRO A 24 3.26 -4.18 8.56
C PRO A 24 3.97 -3.38 9.67
N ILE A 25 3.55 -2.14 9.86
CA ILE A 25 3.93 -1.30 11.00
C ILE A 25 2.85 -1.37 12.08
N LYS A 26 1.58 -1.34 11.64
CA LYS A 26 0.41 -1.43 12.52
C LYS A 26 -0.75 -2.06 11.78
N ILE A 27 -1.48 -2.99 12.41
CA ILE A 27 -2.69 -3.59 11.84
C ILE A 27 -3.80 -3.49 12.87
N ASP A 28 -4.80 -2.65 12.59
CA ASP A 28 -6.02 -2.52 13.36
C ASP A 28 -7.24 -2.81 12.45
N ASP A 29 -8.39 -3.14 13.03
CA ASP A 29 -9.63 -3.42 12.28
C ASP A 29 -10.07 -2.27 11.36
N LYS A 30 -9.73 -1.03 11.74
CA LYS A 30 -10.12 0.19 11.00
C LYS A 30 -9.07 0.65 9.99
N LYS A 31 -7.82 0.23 10.15
CA LYS A 31 -6.66 0.72 9.39
C LYS A 31 -5.48 -0.22 9.56
N SER A 32 -4.80 -0.53 8.46
CA SER A 32 -3.44 -1.07 8.51
C SER A 32 -2.43 -0.15 7.83
N GLU A 33 -1.22 -0.14 8.37
CA GLU A 33 -0.08 0.65 7.96
C GLU A 33 1.05 -0.28 7.55
N TRP A 34 1.63 -0.02 6.38
CA TRP A 34 2.63 -0.87 5.75
C TRP A 34 3.76 -0.03 5.20
N ARG A 35 5.00 -0.51 5.34
CA ARG A 35 6.19 0.22 4.92
C ARG A 35 7.11 -0.62 4.04
N ARG A 36 7.75 0.04 3.07
CA ARG A 36 8.86 -0.48 2.26
C ARG A 36 9.85 0.64 1.96
N GLY A 37 10.93 0.71 2.74
CA GLY A 37 11.88 1.82 2.67
C GLY A 37 11.19 3.16 2.93
N SER A 38 11.27 4.09 1.97
CA SER A 38 10.59 5.39 2.03
C SER A 38 9.10 5.33 1.70
N PHE A 39 8.56 4.22 1.17
CA PHE A 39 7.15 4.13 0.82
C PHE A 39 6.29 3.69 2.00
N HIS A 40 5.12 4.32 2.12
CA HIS A 40 4.13 4.09 3.16
C HIS A 40 2.74 3.90 2.57
N ILE A 41 2.06 2.84 2.99
CA ILE A 41 0.69 2.53 2.59
C ILE A 41 -0.19 2.51 3.82
N TYR A 42 -1.27 3.28 3.77
CA TYR A 42 -2.40 3.14 4.65
C TYR A 42 -3.55 2.45 3.93
N ALA A 43 -3.96 1.29 4.44
CA ALA A 43 -5.10 0.54 3.97
C ALA A 43 -6.27 0.70 4.95
N PHE A 44 -7.39 1.21 4.48
CA PHE A 44 -8.61 1.38 5.26
C PHE A 44 -9.66 0.40 4.73
N PRO A 45 -9.97 -0.67 5.48
CA PRO A 45 -11.10 -1.52 5.16
C PRO A 45 -12.38 -0.69 5.10
N TRP A 46 -13.13 -0.85 4.01
CA TRP A 46 -14.37 -0.10 3.80
C TRP A 46 -15.49 -1.10 3.54
N ALA A 47 -16.34 -1.30 4.55
CA ALA A 47 -17.42 -2.28 4.52
C ALA A 47 -18.21 -2.19 3.20
N LYS A 48 -18.37 -3.33 2.52
CA LYS A 48 -19.04 -3.48 1.21
C LYS A 48 -18.39 -2.75 0.02
N ARG A 49 -17.40 -1.88 0.23
CA ARG A 49 -16.72 -1.09 -0.83
C ARG A 49 -15.29 -1.55 -1.13
N GLY A 50 -14.72 -2.45 -0.32
CA GLY A 50 -13.39 -3.02 -0.49
C GLY A 50 -12.37 -2.37 0.44
N VAL A 51 -11.21 -1.98 -0.07
CA VAL A 51 -10.13 -1.35 0.71
C VAL A 51 -9.73 -0.04 0.04
N LYS A 52 -9.74 1.05 0.80
CA LYS A 52 -9.20 2.34 0.36
C LYS A 52 -7.71 2.39 0.68
N LEU A 53 -6.88 2.63 -0.34
CA LEU A 53 -5.45 2.76 -0.20
C LEU A 53 -5.02 4.24 -0.26
N LYS A 54 -4.12 4.63 0.64
CA LYS A 54 -3.33 5.86 0.52
C LYS A 54 -1.86 5.48 0.49
N LEU A 55 -1.20 5.66 -0.66
CA LEU A 55 0.24 5.51 -0.81
C LEU A 55 0.89 6.89 -0.73
N HIS A 56 2.02 6.97 -0.04
CA HIS A 56 2.91 8.10 -0.09
C HIS A 56 4.37 7.66 0.07
N ARG A 57 5.29 8.60 -0.18
CA ARG A 57 6.72 8.43 0.02
C ARG A 57 7.25 9.51 0.94
N ASP A 58 8.03 9.10 1.93
CA ASP A 58 8.79 9.99 2.79
C ASP A 58 10.02 10.51 2.06
N ILE A 59 10.18 11.82 2.04
CA ILE A 59 11.38 12.51 1.59
C ILE A 59 11.99 13.15 2.81
N TRP A 60 13.02 12.49 3.35
CA TRP A 60 13.77 13.01 4.49
C TRP A 60 14.51 14.27 4.06
N LYS A 61 14.22 15.38 4.73
CA LYS A 61 14.95 16.64 4.56
C LYS A 61 16.23 16.61 5.39
N HIS A 62 16.16 16.01 6.57
CA HIS A 62 17.28 15.77 7.46
C HIS A 62 17.26 14.31 7.93
N SER A 63 18.46 13.73 8.08
CA SER A 63 18.63 12.44 8.75
C SER A 63 18.42 12.62 10.26
N PRO A 64 18.08 11.54 11.02
CA PRO A 64 17.94 11.61 12.47
C PRO A 64 19.15 12.30 13.15
N PRO A 65 18.94 13.09 14.22
CA PRO A 65 17.75 13.11 15.09
C PRO A 65 16.64 14.10 14.66
N ASN A 66 16.89 14.95 13.67
CA ASN A 66 15.86 15.86 13.18
C ASN A 66 14.97 15.11 12.17
N PHE A 67 13.90 14.49 12.67
CA PHE A 67 12.94 13.73 11.86
C PHE A 67 12.02 14.62 10.99
N GLU A 68 12.58 15.63 10.33
CA GLU A 68 11.86 16.46 9.36
C GLU A 68 11.80 15.73 8.01
N HIS A 69 10.63 15.19 7.69
CA HIS A 69 10.34 14.59 6.39
C HIS A 69 9.17 15.31 5.72
N LYS A 70 9.21 15.35 4.39
CA LYS A 70 8.09 15.76 3.56
C LYS A 70 7.41 14.54 2.99
N VAL A 71 6.10 14.61 2.87
CA VAL A 71 5.30 13.54 2.28
C VAL A 71 5.03 13.85 0.82
N LYS A 72 5.42 12.94 -0.07
CA LYS A 72 5.10 13.00 -1.50
C LYS A 72 4.00 11.99 -1.83
N THR A 73 2.89 12.47 -2.41
CA THR A 73 1.70 11.65 -2.72
C THR A 73 1.41 11.52 -4.23
N GLN A 74 2.24 12.15 -5.06
CA GLN A 74 2.12 12.19 -6.52
C GLN A 74 3.50 12.16 -7.16
N GLY A 75 3.59 11.77 -8.42
CA GLY A 75 4.83 11.69 -9.20
C GLY A 75 5.10 10.30 -9.73
N LYS A 76 6.04 10.19 -10.68
CA LYS A 76 6.36 8.96 -11.42
C LYS A 76 6.70 7.78 -10.50
N ASP A 77 7.41 8.03 -9.39
CA ASP A 77 7.75 7.01 -8.40
C ASP A 77 6.53 6.47 -7.65
N ILE A 78 5.57 7.34 -7.33
CA ILE A 78 4.30 6.94 -6.72
C ILE A 78 3.46 6.14 -7.73
N GLU A 79 3.37 6.59 -8.98
CA GLU A 79 2.60 5.92 -10.04
C GLU A 79 3.16 4.52 -10.36
N GLN A 80 4.47 4.39 -10.51
CA GLN A 80 5.14 3.11 -10.73
C GLN A 80 4.89 2.14 -9.58
N GLU A 81 4.94 2.62 -8.34
CA GLU A 81 4.69 1.79 -7.17
C GLU A 81 3.22 1.34 -7.09
N LEU A 82 2.28 2.22 -7.44
CA LEU A 82 0.86 1.87 -7.55
C LEU A 82 0.63 0.81 -8.62
N GLN A 83 1.26 0.95 -9.79
CA GLN A 83 1.16 -0.02 -10.88
C GLN A 83 1.74 -1.38 -10.46
N ARG A 84 2.88 -1.39 -9.76
CA ARG A 84 3.48 -2.61 -9.20
C ARG A 84 2.53 -3.33 -8.24
N ILE A 85 1.90 -2.60 -7.33
CA ILE A 85 0.90 -3.15 -6.38
C ILE A 85 -0.29 -3.74 -7.14
N GLN A 86 -0.82 -3.00 -8.13
CA GLN A 86 -1.96 -3.46 -8.93
C GLN A 86 -1.65 -4.73 -9.72
N GLN A 87 -0.52 -4.77 -10.43
CA GLN A 87 -0.09 -5.93 -11.20
C GLN A 87 0.05 -7.16 -10.30
N LYS A 88 0.74 -7.03 -9.17
CA LYS A 88 0.91 -8.15 -8.24
C LYS A 88 -0.41 -8.61 -7.64
N TYR A 89 -1.30 -7.68 -7.30
CA TYR A 89 -2.62 -8.01 -6.78
C TYR A 89 -3.46 -8.83 -7.79
N GLN A 90 -3.40 -8.47 -9.07
CA GLN A 90 -4.04 -9.25 -10.15
C GLN A 90 -3.46 -10.66 -10.25
N THR A 91 -2.14 -10.81 -10.17
CA THR A 91 -1.49 -12.13 -10.15
C THR A 91 -1.99 -12.98 -8.99
N VAL A 92 -1.99 -12.45 -7.76
CA VAL A 92 -2.45 -13.17 -6.56
C VAL A 92 -3.94 -13.54 -6.68
N ARG A 93 -4.77 -12.62 -7.20
CA ARG A 93 -6.19 -12.87 -7.44
C ARG A 93 -6.42 -14.04 -8.40
N ASN A 94 -5.68 -14.10 -9.50
CA ASN A 94 -5.87 -15.14 -10.53
C ASN A 94 -5.36 -16.52 -10.07
N HIS A 95 -4.33 -16.56 -9.21
CA HIS A 95 -3.85 -17.82 -8.63
C HIS A 95 -4.81 -18.40 -7.58
N SER A 96 -5.65 -17.56 -6.97
CA SER A 96 -6.64 -17.99 -5.96
C SER A 96 -7.94 -18.55 -6.56
N GLY A 97 -8.08 -18.62 -7.89
CA GLY A 97 -9.26 -19.14 -8.58
C GLY A 97 -9.03 -20.45 -9.33
N LYS A 98 -7.91 -21.15 -9.05
CA LYS A 98 -7.53 -22.42 -9.68
C LYS A 98 -7.69 -23.64 -8.75
N PHE A 99 -8.56 -23.56 -7.74
CA PHE A 99 -8.90 -24.67 -6.85
C PHE A 99 -10.41 -24.84 -6.82
#